data_AF-C5P6B0-F1
#
_entry.id   AF-C5P6B0-F1
#
_cell.length_a   1.000
_cell.length_b   1.000
_cell.length_c   1.000
_cell.angle_alpha   90.00
_cell.angle_beta   90.00
_cell.angle_gamma   90.00
#
_symmetry.space_group_name_H-M   'P 1'
#
loop_
_entity.id
_entity.type
_entity.pdbx_description
1 polymer ?
#
loop_
_entity_poly.entity_id
_entity_poly.type
_entity_poly.pdbx_seq_one_letter_code
_entity_poly.pdbx_strand_id
1 'polypeptide(L)'
;MSAGHLERQRSMSSSSRSVTAALMPSPPLEINNDFEPCAATASSFLFAQGSTILVLHHDTLAVDRKFDFHTENILFIAVDNVSESGAGRLVVSYDTSQTAIIWDIFTGQEIARFASFELLRVASWMRNGNIAFERV
;
A
#
# COMPACT_ATOMS: atom_id res chain seq x y z
N MET A 1 -22.04 -10.28 -60.53
CA MET A 1 -20.85 -10.68 -59.76
C MET A 1 -19.67 -9.89 -60.29
N SER A 2 -19.34 -8.74 -59.68
CA SER A 2 -18.06 -8.08 -59.96
C SER A 2 -17.74 -7.08 -58.84
N ALA A 3 -16.52 -7.20 -58.31
CA ALA A 3 -16.05 -6.56 -57.10
C ALA A 3 -15.83 -5.05 -57.30
N GLY A 4 -16.44 -4.26 -56.39
CA GLY A 4 -16.21 -2.82 -56.29
C GLY A 4 -14.94 -2.52 -55.51
N HIS A 5 -14.07 -1.75 -56.15
CA HIS A 5 -12.77 -1.25 -55.75
C HIS A 5 -12.76 -0.55 -54.37
N LEU A 6 -11.88 -0.98 -53.46
CA LEU A 6 -11.61 -0.31 -52.18
C LEU A 6 -10.74 0.93 -52.44
N GLU A 7 -11.36 2.12 -52.45
CA GLU A 7 -10.63 3.39 -52.45
C GLU A 7 -9.97 3.63 -51.10
N ARG A 8 -8.65 3.86 -51.16
CA ARG A 8 -7.78 4.09 -50.01
C ARG A 8 -7.93 5.54 -49.55
N GLN A 9 -8.79 5.80 -48.56
CA GLN A 9 -8.92 7.12 -47.93
C GLN A 9 -7.60 7.54 -47.25
N ARG A 10 -6.95 8.57 -47.79
CA ARG A 10 -5.81 9.26 -47.18
C ARG A 10 -6.35 10.22 -46.12
N SER A 11 -5.93 10.05 -44.87
CA SER A 11 -6.24 10.98 -43.77
C SER A 11 -5.61 12.34 -44.04
N MET A 12 -6.45 13.37 -44.17
CA MET A 12 -6.04 14.78 -44.17
C MET A 12 -5.82 15.23 -42.73
N SER A 13 -4.61 15.66 -42.38
CA SER A 13 -4.34 16.32 -41.09
C SER A 13 -4.92 17.74 -41.12
N SER A 14 -5.98 17.99 -40.34
CA SER A 14 -6.48 19.33 -40.08
C SER A 14 -5.52 20.07 -39.16
N SER A 15 -4.93 21.15 -39.66
CA SER A 15 -4.04 22.03 -38.91
C SER A 15 -4.84 23.00 -38.02
N SER A 16 -4.33 23.16 -36.80
CA SER A 16 -4.43 24.31 -35.89
C SER A 16 -5.80 24.79 -35.40
N ARG A 17 -6.12 24.44 -34.15
CA ARG A 17 -6.71 25.39 -33.21
C ARG A 17 -5.77 25.55 -32.02
N SER A 18 -5.09 26.68 -31.98
CA SER A 18 -4.21 27.11 -30.91
C SER A 18 -5.03 27.35 -29.65
N VAL A 19 -5.07 26.34 -28.77
CA VAL A 19 -5.56 26.54 -27.40
C VAL A 19 -4.36 27.02 -26.59
N THR A 20 -4.17 28.33 -26.48
CA THR A 20 -3.36 28.90 -25.40
C THR A 20 -4.13 28.74 -24.10
N ALA A 21 -4.30 27.49 -23.65
CA ALA A 21 -4.55 27.22 -22.25
C ALA A 21 -3.29 27.67 -21.53
N ALA A 22 -3.40 28.69 -20.70
CA ALA A 22 -2.31 29.11 -19.84
C ALA A 22 -1.78 27.88 -19.10
N LEU A 23 -0.54 27.48 -19.40
CA LEU A 23 0.20 26.48 -18.65
C LEU A 23 0.42 27.07 -17.26
N MET A 24 -0.54 26.85 -16.37
CA MET A 24 -0.31 27.02 -14.95
C MET A 24 0.84 26.06 -14.61
N PRO A 25 1.91 26.53 -13.96
CA PRO A 25 2.91 25.62 -13.43
C PRO A 25 2.16 24.63 -12.54
N SER A 26 2.29 23.33 -12.83
CA SER A 26 1.86 22.33 -11.87
C SER A 26 2.53 22.66 -10.53
N PRO A 27 1.83 22.55 -9.39
CA PRO A 27 2.48 22.69 -8.10
C PRO A 27 3.71 21.76 -8.10
N PRO A 28 4.85 22.20 -7.55
CA PRO A 28 6.03 21.36 -7.48
C PRO A 28 5.62 20.03 -6.86
N LEU A 29 5.92 18.95 -7.56
CA LEU A 29 5.77 17.62 -6.99
C LEU A 29 6.75 17.58 -5.83
N GLU A 30 6.22 17.65 -4.60
CA GLU A 30 6.98 17.30 -3.40
C GLU A 30 7.28 15.82 -3.55
N ILE A 31 8.44 15.51 -4.13
CA ILE A 31 8.94 14.14 -4.22
C ILE A 31 9.33 13.77 -2.80
N ASN A 32 8.37 13.21 -2.06
CA ASN A 32 8.68 12.58 -0.79
C ASN A 32 9.58 11.38 -1.08
N ASN A 33 10.86 11.50 -0.73
CA ASN A 33 11.87 10.48 -0.95
C ASN A 33 11.82 9.37 0.11
N ASP A 34 10.91 9.47 1.08
CA ASP A 34 10.71 8.45 2.09
C ASP A 34 9.91 7.28 1.49
N PHE A 35 10.40 6.06 1.74
CA PHE A 35 9.68 4.86 1.35
C PHE A 35 8.54 4.59 2.32
N GLU A 36 7.35 4.38 1.78
CA GLU A 36 6.20 3.95 2.57
C GLU A 36 6.42 2.53 3.13
N PRO A 37 6.00 2.28 4.38
CA PRO A 37 6.08 0.95 4.98
C PRO A 37 5.33 -0.10 4.16
N CYS A 38 5.96 -1.24 3.96
CA CYS A 38 5.34 -2.37 3.29
C CYS A 38 5.77 -3.69 3.93
N ALA A 39 4.96 -4.72 3.70
CA ALA A 39 5.26 -6.09 4.10
C ALA A 39 4.60 -7.06 3.13
N ALA A 40 5.09 -8.30 3.06
CA ALA A 40 4.56 -9.28 2.12
C ALA A 40 4.42 -10.65 2.78
N THR A 41 3.38 -11.36 2.39
CA THR A 41 3.15 -12.77 2.68
C THR A 41 3.22 -13.54 1.35
N ALA A 42 2.98 -14.86 1.37
CA ALA A 42 2.96 -15.64 0.14
C ALA A 42 1.85 -15.20 -0.85
N SER A 43 0.74 -14.67 -0.34
CA SER A 43 -0.46 -14.34 -1.13
C SER A 43 -0.81 -12.86 -1.15
N SER A 44 -0.28 -12.06 -0.21
CA SER A 44 -0.67 -10.67 -0.03
C SER A 44 0.53 -9.74 0.04
N PHE A 45 0.40 -8.56 -0.54
CA PHE A 45 1.31 -7.45 -0.39
C PHE A 45 0.60 -6.33 0.39
N LEU A 46 1.23 -5.84 1.45
CA LEU A 46 0.72 -4.77 2.31
C LEU A 46 1.53 -3.52 2.07
N PHE A 47 0.85 -2.38 1.94
CA PHE A 47 1.46 -1.10 1.65
C PHE A 47 0.75 0.01 2.44
N ALA A 48 1.49 0.81 3.19
CA ALA A 48 0.96 1.97 3.88
C ALA A 48 0.81 3.17 2.94
N GLN A 49 -0.23 3.97 3.18
CA GLN A 49 -0.41 5.28 2.55
C GLN A 49 -0.90 6.24 3.63
N GLY A 50 0.04 6.98 4.25
CA GLY A 50 -0.26 7.77 5.44
C GLY A 50 -0.68 6.88 6.61
N SER A 51 -1.93 7.03 7.08
CA SER A 51 -2.49 6.24 8.18
C SER A 51 -3.29 5.00 7.73
N THR A 52 -3.43 4.82 6.41
CA THR A 52 -4.14 3.70 5.81
C THR A 52 -3.17 2.56 5.46
N ILE A 53 -3.60 1.31 5.60
CA ILE A 53 -2.93 0.13 5.03
C ILE A 53 -3.78 -0.44 3.90
N LEU A 54 -3.18 -0.59 2.71
CA LEU A 54 -3.74 -1.34 1.60
C LEU A 54 -3.25 -2.79 1.67
N VAL A 55 -4.18 -3.73 1.51
CA VAL A 55 -3.88 -5.14 1.29
C VAL A 55 -4.18 -5.47 -0.16
N LEU A 56 -3.16 -5.94 -0.85
CA LEU A 56 -3.19 -6.24 -2.27
C LEU A 56 -2.90 -7.73 -2.46
N HIS A 57 -3.42 -8.30 -3.54
CA HIS A 57 -2.93 -9.59 -4.02
C HIS A 57 -1.46 -9.48 -4.43
N HIS A 58 -0.62 -10.40 -3.95
CA HIS A 58 0.84 -10.32 -4.13
C HIS A 58 1.28 -10.41 -5.61
N ASP A 59 0.53 -11.12 -6.45
CA ASP A 59 0.86 -11.38 -7.86
C ASP A 59 0.33 -10.31 -8.82
N THR A 60 -0.89 -9.83 -8.57
CA THR A 60 -1.62 -8.91 -9.46
C THR A 60 -1.59 -7.47 -8.99
N LEU A 61 -1.21 -7.24 -7.72
CA LEU A 61 -1.36 -5.95 -7.04
C LEU A 61 -2.80 -5.42 -7.08
N ALA A 62 -3.79 -6.29 -7.28
CA ALA A 62 -5.18 -5.93 -7.16
C ALA A 62 -5.49 -5.63 -5.68
N VAL A 63 -6.13 -4.49 -5.40
CA VAL A 63 -6.54 -4.13 -4.04
C VAL A 63 -7.63 -5.10 -3.59
N ASP A 64 -7.37 -5.84 -2.52
CA ASP A 64 -8.38 -6.65 -1.83
C ASP A 64 -9.11 -5.80 -0.79
N ARG A 65 -8.34 -5.12 0.09
CA ARG A 65 -8.88 -4.39 1.24
C ARG A 65 -8.10 -3.12 1.57
N LYS A 66 -8.78 -2.24 2.30
CA LYS A 66 -8.24 -1.03 2.91
C LYS A 66 -8.53 -1.06 4.42
N PHE A 67 -7.52 -0.76 5.23
CA PHE A 67 -7.61 -0.70 6.67
C PHE A 67 -7.25 0.69 7.18
N ASP A 68 -8.16 1.27 7.98
CA ASP A 68 -8.06 2.61 8.54
C ASP A 68 -8.00 2.54 10.07
N PHE A 69 -7.11 1.69 10.60
CA PHE A 69 -6.98 1.48 12.05
C PHE A 69 -6.17 2.58 12.77
N HIS A 70 -5.25 3.22 12.06
CA HIS A 70 -4.40 4.28 12.57
C HIS A 70 -4.97 5.64 12.19
N THR A 71 -4.83 6.61 13.10
CA THR A 71 -5.17 8.01 12.84
C THR A 71 -3.96 8.80 12.33
N GLU A 72 -2.77 8.33 12.66
CA GLU A 72 -1.49 8.95 12.32
C GLU A 72 -0.69 8.10 11.32
N ASN A 73 0.37 8.68 10.75
CA ASN A 73 1.17 8.03 9.73
C ASN A 73 1.83 6.75 10.25
N ILE A 74 1.73 5.69 9.46
CA ILE A 74 2.32 4.39 9.79
C ILE A 74 3.83 4.46 9.58
N LEU A 75 4.57 3.93 10.54
CA LEU A 75 6.04 3.88 10.55
C LEU A 75 6.58 2.52 10.13
N PHE A 76 5.91 1.42 10.50
CA PHE A 76 6.28 0.09 10.02
C PHE A 76 5.09 -0.86 10.01
N ILE A 77 5.22 -1.92 9.20
CA ILE A 77 4.32 -3.06 9.13
C ILE A 77 5.17 -4.33 9.24
N ALA A 78 4.77 -5.28 10.07
CA ALA A 78 5.38 -6.60 10.14
C ALA A 78 4.31 -7.70 10.13
N VAL A 79 4.47 -8.66 9.24
CA VAL A 79 3.55 -9.79 9.06
C VAL A 79 4.14 -11.07 9.64
N ASP A 80 3.28 -11.93 10.16
CA ASP A 80 3.69 -13.21 10.75
C ASP A 80 3.94 -14.28 9.69
N ASN A 81 5.15 -14.27 9.13
CA ASN A 81 5.61 -15.27 8.17
C ASN A 81 6.32 -16.47 8.82
N VAL A 82 6.47 -16.48 10.16
CA VAL A 82 7.37 -17.42 10.83
C VAL A 82 6.69 -18.33 11.86
N SER A 83 5.55 -17.94 12.41
CA SER A 83 4.84 -18.79 13.37
C SER A 83 4.03 -19.89 12.69
N GLU A 84 3.86 -21.00 13.42
CA GLU A 84 3.11 -22.16 12.93
C GLU A 84 1.62 -21.84 12.70
N SER A 85 1.05 -20.98 13.53
CA SER A 85 -0.34 -20.49 13.41
C SER A 85 -0.49 -19.30 12.48
N GLY A 86 0.62 -18.64 12.15
CA GLY A 86 0.69 -17.34 11.50
C GLY A 86 0.34 -17.44 10.03
N ALA A 87 1.06 -18.26 9.27
CA ALA A 87 0.85 -18.46 7.83
C ALA A 87 0.62 -17.16 7.02
N GLY A 88 1.18 -16.02 7.46
CA GLY A 88 0.94 -14.71 6.85
C GLY A 88 -0.43 -14.09 7.15
N ARG A 89 -1.11 -14.50 8.22
CA ARG A 89 -2.45 -14.01 8.62
C ARG A 89 -2.39 -12.80 9.54
N LEU A 90 -1.47 -12.82 10.51
CA LEU A 90 -1.38 -11.80 11.54
C LEU A 90 -0.41 -10.68 11.14
N VAL A 91 -0.76 -9.46 11.53
CA VAL A 91 0.00 -8.26 11.22
C VAL A 91 0.11 -7.42 12.48
N VAL A 92 1.27 -6.81 12.66
CA VAL A 92 1.44 -5.66 13.52
C VAL A 92 1.75 -4.44 12.68
N SER A 93 1.03 -3.36 12.91
CA SER A 93 1.32 -2.03 12.35
C SER A 93 1.53 -1.03 13.48
N TYR A 94 2.35 -0.02 13.23
CA TYR A 94 2.74 0.96 14.24
C TYR A 94 2.82 2.36 13.63
N ASP A 95 2.31 3.38 14.33
CA ASP A 95 2.23 4.74 13.83
C ASP A 95 3.08 5.77 14.60
N THR A 96 3.11 7.01 14.08
CA THR A 96 3.81 8.14 14.70
C THR A 96 3.21 8.59 16.04
N SER A 97 1.99 8.13 16.39
CA SER A 97 1.39 8.34 17.71
C SER A 97 1.89 7.37 18.78
N GLN A 98 2.81 6.47 18.40
CA GLN A 98 3.33 5.40 19.25
C GLN A 98 2.30 4.31 19.58
N THR A 99 1.34 4.10 18.67
CA THR A 99 0.31 3.08 18.80
C THR A 99 0.63 1.87 17.92
N ALA A 100 0.77 0.69 18.52
CA ALA A 100 0.86 -0.60 17.82
C ALA A 100 -0.53 -1.25 17.76
N ILE A 101 -0.89 -1.81 16.61
CA ILE A 101 -2.15 -2.51 16.39
C ILE A 101 -1.84 -3.89 15.82
N ILE A 102 -2.38 -4.92 16.45
CA ILE A 102 -2.32 -6.30 15.98
C ILE A 102 -3.68 -6.64 15.37
N TRP A 103 -3.68 -7.18 14.16
CA TRP A 103 -4.89 -7.47 13.41
C TRP A 103 -4.72 -8.66 12.47
N ASP A 104 -5.84 -9.14 11.94
CA ASP A 104 -5.93 -10.29 11.05
C ASP A 104 -6.29 -9.86 9.62
N ILE A 105 -5.46 -10.25 8.65
CA ILE A 105 -5.63 -9.91 7.23
C ILE A 105 -6.96 -10.42 6.65
N PHE A 106 -7.36 -11.65 7.00
CA PHE A 106 -8.49 -12.31 6.37
C PHE A 106 -9.83 -11.86 6.96
N THR A 107 -9.89 -11.73 8.29
CA THR A 107 -11.12 -11.26 8.95
C THR A 107 -11.22 -9.74 8.93
N GLY A 108 -10.09 -9.05 8.81
CA GLY A 108 -10.01 -7.60 8.91
C GLY A 108 -10.32 -7.06 10.31
N GLN A 109 -10.21 -7.91 11.33
CA GLN A 109 -10.51 -7.55 12.70
C GLN A 109 -9.24 -7.13 13.44
N GLU A 110 -9.36 -6.08 14.25
CA GLU A 110 -8.38 -5.74 15.26
C GLU A 110 -8.42 -6.80 16.38
N ILE A 111 -7.25 -7.28 16.77
CA ILE A 111 -7.07 -8.27 17.84
C ILE A 111 -6.64 -7.55 19.12
N ALA A 112 -5.72 -6.59 19.00
CA ALA A 112 -5.21 -5.85 20.13
C ALA A 112 -4.59 -4.52 19.71
N ARG A 113 -4.51 -3.59 20.66
CA ARG A 113 -3.93 -2.26 20.49
C ARG A 113 -3.12 -1.87 21.72
N PHE A 114 -1.94 -1.35 21.50
CA PHE A 114 -0.99 -1.00 22.56
C PHE A 114 -0.43 0.39 22.30
N ALA A 115 -0.42 1.24 23.32
CA ALA A 115 0.39 2.45 23.33
C ALA A 115 1.77 2.11 23.90
N SER A 116 2.82 2.61 23.27
CA SER A 116 4.19 2.53 23.80
C SER A 116 4.60 3.86 24.41
N PHE A 117 5.48 3.80 25.40
CA PHE A 117 6.03 5.00 26.06
C PHE A 117 7.25 5.57 25.35
N GLU A 118 7.81 4.81 24.40
CA GLU A 118 8.96 5.20 23.59
C GLU A 118 8.74 4.78 22.14
N LEU A 119 9.37 5.50 21.22
CA LEU A 119 9.31 5.20 19.80
C LEU A 119 9.95 3.84 19.48
N LEU A 120 9.15 2.91 18.98
CA LEU A 120 9.63 1.63 18.45
C LEU A 120 10.16 1.79 17.03
N ARG A 121 11.25 1.07 16.72
CA ARG A 121 11.89 1.10 15.39
C ARG A 121 11.61 -0.17 14.59
N VAL A 122 11.46 -1.30 15.28
CA VAL A 122 11.26 -2.62 14.68
C VAL A 122 10.27 -3.44 15.51
N ALA A 123 9.50 -4.27 14.83
CA ALA A 123 8.78 -5.39 15.40
C ALA A 123 9.16 -6.69 14.67
N SER A 124 9.25 -7.80 15.39
CA SER A 124 9.54 -9.11 14.82
C SER A 124 8.64 -10.19 15.41
N TRP A 125 8.04 -10.99 14.54
CA TRP A 125 7.29 -12.17 14.94
C TRP A 125 8.25 -13.31 15.29
N MET A 126 7.88 -14.10 16.29
CA MET A 126 8.62 -15.26 16.75
C MET A 126 7.87 -16.55 16.36
N ARG A 127 8.59 -17.67 16.22
CA ARG A 127 8.00 -18.97 15.85
C ARG A 127 6.86 -19.42 16.78
N ASN A 128 6.91 -19.02 18.05
CA ASN A 128 5.89 -19.35 19.05
C ASN A 128 4.66 -18.41 19.00
N GLY A 129 4.58 -17.47 18.05
CA GLY A 129 3.48 -16.52 17.91
C GLY A 129 3.63 -15.23 18.72
N ASN A 130 4.70 -15.08 19.50
CA ASN A 130 4.96 -13.83 20.22
C ASN A 130 5.54 -12.76 19.29
N ILE A 131 5.47 -11.50 19.72
CA ILE A 131 6.06 -10.35 19.04
C ILE A 131 7.13 -9.74 19.94
N ALA A 132 8.31 -9.48 19.38
CA ALA A 132 9.35 -8.67 20.00
C ALA A 132 9.33 -7.27 19.39
N PHE A 133 9.46 -6.25 20.24
CA PHE A 133 9.58 -4.84 19.83
C PHE A 133 10.94 -4.30 20.29
N GLU A 134 11.58 -3.48 19.46
CA GLU A 134 12.90 -2.91 19.76
C GLU A 134 12.97 -1.41 19.44
N ARG A 135 13.73 -0.69 20.28
CA ARG A 135 14.20 0.68 20.03
C ARG A 135 15.69 0.62 19.68
N VAL A 136 16.03 0.79 18.41
CA VAL A 136 17.42 0.90 17.92
C VAL A 136 17.95 2.32 18.12
#